data_AF-A0A952IR07-F1
#
_entry.id   AF-A0A952IR07-F1
#
_cell.length_a   1.000
_cell.length_b   1.000
_cell.length_c   1.000
_cell.angle_alpha   90.00
_cell.angle_beta   90.00
_cell.angle_gamma   90.00
#
_symmetry.space_group_name_H-M   'P 1'
#
loop_
_entity.id
_entity.type
_entity.pdbx_description
1 polymer ?
#
loop_
_entity_poly.entity_id
_entity_poly.type
_entity_poly.pdbx_seq_one_letter_code
_entity_poly.pdbx_strand_id
1 'polypeptide(L)' 'MKDVKAQQQQSRRGASPKQPVRLEPLPKSLTYAAVVDVRNVEHEISEFMVRRACDEMDKMQQFPFAPR' A
#
# COMPACT_ATOMS: atom_id res chain seq x y z
N MET A 1 -13.80 -23.64 36.06
CA MET A 1 -13.77 -22.16 36.02
C MET A 1 -12.39 -21.68 36.50
N LYS A 2 -11.61 -21.04 35.60
CA LYS A 2 -10.52 -20.06 35.84
C LYS A 2 -9.15 -20.65 36.25
N ASP A 3 -8.25 -20.98 35.31
CA ASP A 3 -7.37 -20.11 34.48
C ASP A 3 -6.35 -19.33 35.34
N VAL A 4 -5.14 -19.85 35.54
CA VAL A 4 -3.96 -19.67 34.67
C VAL A 4 -3.64 -18.18 34.43
N LYS A 5 -3.05 -17.56 35.46
CA LYS A 5 -2.24 -16.34 35.43
C LYS A 5 -1.02 -16.64 36.29
N ALA A 6 0.22 -16.29 35.99
CA ALA A 6 0.79 -15.61 34.86
C ALA A 6 2.30 -15.88 34.98
N GLN A 7 2.86 -16.77 34.15
CA GLN A 7 4.30 -16.78 33.91
C GLN A 7 4.61 -15.66 32.92
N GLN A 8 4.59 -14.43 33.44
CA GLN A 8 4.98 -13.24 32.70
C GLN A 8 6.48 -13.05 32.87
N GLN A 9 7.25 -13.86 32.16
CA GLN A 9 8.68 -13.64 32.01
C GLN A 9 9.09 -14.14 30.64
N GLN A 10 9.11 -13.24 29.64
CA GLN A 10 10.21 -13.19 28.68
C GLN A 10 10.07 -12.02 27.71
N SER A 11 11.14 -11.22 27.72
CA SER A 11 11.75 -10.65 26.53
C SER A 11 11.06 -9.42 25.93
N ARG A 12 11.35 -8.25 26.52
CA ARG A 12 11.44 -6.99 25.78
C ARG A 12 12.54 -7.14 24.72
N ARG A 13 12.23 -7.65 23.53
CA ARG A 13 13.12 -7.52 22.38
C ARG A 13 12.91 -6.13 21.80
N GLY A 14 13.90 -5.26 22.01
CA GLY A 14 13.95 -3.97 21.32
C GLY A 14 13.86 -4.20 19.82
N ALA A 15 12.89 -3.55 19.17
CA ALA A 15 12.89 -3.46 17.72
C ALA A 15 14.08 -2.57 17.33
N SER A 16 15.07 -3.15 16.64
CA SER A 16 16.08 -2.35 15.95
C SER A 16 15.37 -1.48 14.90
N PRO A 17 15.82 -0.23 14.68
CA PRO A 17 15.24 0.61 13.64
C PRO A 17 15.42 -0.11 12.29
N LYS A 18 14.31 -0.53 11.69
CA LYS A 18 14.32 -1.14 10.35
C LYS A 18 14.87 -0.09 9.39
N GLN A 19 15.98 -0.40 8.73
CA GLN A 19 16.50 0.45 7.65
C GLN A 19 15.39 0.70 6.63
N PRO A 20 15.28 1.92 6.07
CA PRO A 20 14.28 2.19 5.05
C PRO A 20 14.52 1.24 3.87
N VAL A 21 13.52 0.43 3.55
CA VAL A 21 13.56 -0.46 2.38
C VAL A 21 13.67 0.43 1.16
N ARG A 22 14.79 0.33 0.44
CA ARG A 22 15.00 1.07 -0.81
C ARG A 22 14.13 0.41 -1.89
N LEU A 23 13.16 1.17 -2.39
CA LEU A 23 12.34 0.73 -3.50
C LEU A 23 13.18 0.80 -4.78
N GLU A 24 13.55 -0.35 -5.32
CA GLU A 24 14.20 -0.42 -6.63
C GLU A 24 13.13 -0.36 -7.74
N PRO A 25 13.37 0.37 -8.84
CA PRO A 25 12.43 0.44 -9.95
C PRO A 25 12.16 -0.95 -10.55
N LEU A 26 10.90 -1.22 -10.90
CA LEU A 26 10.54 -2.46 -11.57
C LEU A 26 11.25 -2.55 -12.95
N PRO A 27 11.64 -3.77 -13.41
CA PRO A 27 12.22 -3.98 -14.72
C PRO A 27 11.30 -3.44 -15.84
N LYS A 28 11.87 -2.73 -16.82
CA LYS A 28 11.11 -2.07 -17.91
C LYS A 28 10.22 -3.02 -18.72
N SER A 29 10.61 -4.29 -18.81
CA SER A 29 9.84 -5.35 -19.48
C SER A 29 8.53 -5.71 -18.76
N LEU A 30 8.40 -5.36 -17.48
CA LEU A 30 7.20 -5.57 -16.67
C LEU A 30 6.35 -4.31 -16.52
N THR A 31 6.79 -3.16 -17.03
CA THR A 31 6.16 -1.86 -16.77
C THR A 31 5.40 -1.28 -17.97
N TYR A 32 5.10 -2.09 -19.00
CA TYR A 32 4.17 -1.63 -20.03
C TYR A 32 2.74 -1.68 -19.49
N ALA A 33 2.07 -0.53 -19.46
CA ALA A 33 0.69 -0.40 -19.04
C ALA A 33 -0.06 0.52 -20.01
N ALA A 34 -1.22 0.06 -20.46
CA ALA A 34 -2.14 0.78 -21.33
C ALA A 34 -3.57 0.59 -20.80
N VAL A 35 -4.46 1.54 -21.09
CA VAL A 35 -5.90 1.35 -20.83
C VAL A 35 -6.49 0.61 -22.02
N VAL A 36 -7.22 -0.47 -21.78
CA VAL A 36 -7.94 -1.21 -22.82
C VAL A 36 -9.40 -0.78 -22.83
N ASP A 37 -9.91 -0.31 -23.97
CA ASP A 37 -11.31 0.09 -24.12
C ASP A 37 -12.24 -1.12 -24.38
N VAL A 38 -13.55 -0.87 -24.43
CA VAL A 38 -14.58 -1.92 -24.66
C VAL A 38 -14.49 -2.59 -26.03
N ARG A 39 -13.72 -2.02 -26.97
CA ARG A 39 -13.45 -2.59 -28.30
C ARG A 39 -12.11 -3.32 -28.34
N ASN A 40 -11.47 -3.50 -27.18
CA ASN A 40 -10.17 -4.13 -27.04
C ASN A 40 -9.02 -3.35 -27.72
N VAL A 41 -9.13 -2.02 -27.74
CA VAL A 41 -8.07 -1.13 -28.26
C VAL A 41 -7.26 -0.58 -27.09
N GLU A 42 -5.93 -0.64 -27.21
CA GLU A 42 -4.99 -0.08 -26.24
C GLU A 42 -4.84 1.43 -26.43
N HIS A 43 -4.96 2.17 -25.34
CA HIS A 43 -4.77 3.61 -25.27
C HIS A 43 -3.66 3.94 -24.29
N GLU A 44 -2.82 4.91 -24.66
CA GLU A 44 -1.76 5.42 -23.79
C GLU A 44 -2.35 5.99 -22.49
N ILE A 45 -1.72 5.66 -21.36
CA ILE A 45 -2.08 6.22 -20.06
C ILE A 45 -1.62 7.68 -20.04
N SER A 46 -2.58 8.60 -20.17
CA SER A 46 -2.31 10.04 -20.07
C SER A 46 -2.09 10.51 -18.63
N GLU A 47 -1.36 11.61 -18.46
CA GLU A 47 -1.14 12.23 -17.15
C GLU A 47 -2.46 12.63 -16.45
N PHE A 48 -3.46 13.06 -17.22
CA PHE A 48 -4.78 13.40 -16.70
C PHE A 48 -5.47 12.20 -16.03
N MET A 49 -5.36 11.01 -16.63
CA MET A 49 -5.94 9.78 -16.06
C MET A 49 -5.27 9.40 -14.75
N VAL A 50 -3.94 9.53 -14.67
CA VAL A 50 -3.18 9.26 -13.44
C VAL A 50 -3.61 10.20 -12.33
N ARG A 51 -3.65 11.52 -12.59
CA ARG A 51 -4.04 12.52 -11.58
C ARG A 51 -5.45 12.27 -11.07
N ARG A 52 -6.40 12.01 -11.97
CA ARG A 52 -7.78 11.71 -11.59
C ARG A 52 -7.87 10.44 -10.73
N ALA A 53 -7.14 9.38 -11.09
CA ALA A 53 -7.11 8.14 -10.31
C ALA A 53 -6.56 8.38 -8.89
N CYS A 54 -5.50 9.19 -8.76
CA CYS A 54 -4.98 9.60 -7.46
C CYS A 54 -6.03 10.38 -6.66
N ASP A 55 -6.70 11.36 -7.26
CA ASP A 55 -7.73 12.16 -6.59
C ASP A 55 -8.91 11.30 -6.11
N GLU A 56 -9.32 10.28 -6.89
CA GLU A 56 -10.37 9.34 -6.50
C GLU A 56 -9.91 8.43 -5.35
N MET A 57 -8.66 7.96 -5.37
CA MET A 57 -8.06 7.16 -4.29
C MET A 57 -8.00 7.95 -2.97
N ASP A 58 -7.59 9.23 -3.03
CA ASP A 58 -7.52 10.10 -1.86
C ASP A 58 -8.93 10.37 -1.27
N LYS A 59 -9.95 10.55 -2.12
CA LYS A 59 -11.34 10.71 -1.67
C LYS A 59 -11.89 9.45 -0.99
N MET A 60 -11.43 8.28 -1.41
CA MET A 60 -11.80 7.00 -0.82
C MET A 60 -11.01 6.71 0.47
N GLN A 61 -10.02 7.53 0.82
CA GLN A 61 -9.27 7.42 2.05
C GLN A 61 -10.10 7.92 3.26
N GLN A 62 -11.22 7.23 3.54
CA GLN A 62 -11.94 7.37 4.81
C GLN A 62 -11.14 6.64 5.90
N PHE A 63 -10.29 7.35 6.62
CA PHE A 63 -9.72 6.82 7.86
C PHE A 63 -10.82 6.73 8.94
N PRO A 64 -11.02 5.57 9.59
CA PRO A 64 -11.75 5.52 10.85
C PRO A 64 -10.85 5.70 12.09
N PHE A 65 -9.60 6.15 11.96
CA PHE A 65 -8.64 6.15 13.09
C PHE A 65 -7.68 7.34 13.16
N ALA A 66 -8.17 8.57 13.01
CA ALA A 66 -7.48 9.71 13.63
C ALA A 66 -8.06 9.92 15.04
N PRO A 67 -7.49 9.34 16.12
CA PRO A 67 -7.88 9.73 17.47
C PRO A 67 -7.50 11.20 17.68
N ARG A 68 -8.46 11.99 18.17
CA ARG A 68 -8.19 13.31 18.77
C ARG A 68 -7.33 13.15 20.02
#